data_AF-A0A800JG03-F1
#
_entry.id   AF-A0A800JG03-F1
#
_cell.length_a   1.000
_cell.length_b   1.000
_cell.length_c   1.000
_cell.angle_alpha   90.00
_cell.angle_beta   90.00
_cell.angle_gamma   90.00
#
_symmetry.space_group_name_H-M   'P 1'
#
loop_
_entity.id
_entity.type
_entity.pdbx_description
1 polymer ?
#
loop_
_entity_poly.entity_id
_entity_poly.type
_entity_poly.pdbx_seq_one_letter_code
_entity_poly.pdbx_strand_id
1 'polypeptide(L)'
;MPPEEKSPVETRRPTPSPRPLQVPSLSICPRSRAQCAQSEGQFKRGLFTRILLATIFLCRTFASPDQMKPIRIGKTSLKASPLAYGCWRIAGGWEARKVTAKARETGVKALLAAQEAGYTLFDLADIYCEGVSEELMGLALKQSKALKKSAVIATKCGVRVPESNEPFQYDLSADYIVQSCEKSLQRMGIDCIDIYQLHRPDWLMDPAEVA
;
A
#
# COMPACT_ATOMS: atom_id res chain seq x y z
N MET A 1 -12.06 -42.64 -37.60
CA MET A 1 -12.92 -41.95 -36.63
C MET A 1 -13.66 -43.01 -35.83
N PRO A 2 -13.24 -43.30 -34.58
CA PRO A 2 -14.00 -44.16 -33.69
C PRO A 2 -15.17 -43.39 -33.04
N PRO A 3 -16.24 -44.07 -32.60
CA PRO A 3 -17.47 -43.42 -32.16
C PRO A 3 -17.33 -42.81 -30.76
N GLU A 4 -17.92 -41.64 -30.55
CA GLU A 4 -18.00 -40.94 -29.26
C GLU A 4 -18.86 -41.72 -28.26
N GLU A 5 -18.22 -42.17 -27.18
CA GLU A 5 -18.87 -42.76 -26.02
C GLU A 5 -19.39 -41.62 -25.12
N LYS A 6 -20.73 -41.45 -25.07
CA LYS A 6 -21.38 -40.44 -24.22
C LYS A 6 -21.24 -40.84 -22.75
N SER A 7 -20.48 -40.05 -21.99
CA SER A 7 -20.38 -40.18 -20.54
C SER A 7 -21.73 -39.84 -19.85
N PRO A 8 -22.09 -40.51 -18.74
CA PRO A 8 -23.35 -40.23 -18.05
C PRO A 8 -23.28 -38.86 -17.36
N VAL A 9 -24.35 -38.06 -17.52
CA VAL A 9 -24.56 -36.82 -16.77
C VAL A 9 -24.77 -37.17 -15.30
N GLU A 10 -23.73 -36.97 -14.50
CA GLU A 10 -23.78 -37.13 -13.05
C GLU A 10 -24.60 -35.99 -12.44
N THR A 11 -25.83 -36.29 -12.04
CA THR A 11 -26.70 -35.36 -11.32
C THR A 11 -26.08 -35.03 -9.97
N ARG A 12 -25.54 -33.81 -9.84
CA ARG A 12 -24.97 -33.30 -8.58
C ARG A 12 -26.02 -33.35 -7.48
N ARG A 13 -25.78 -34.16 -6.44
CA ARG A 13 -26.57 -34.08 -5.20
C ARG A 13 -26.34 -32.71 -4.55
N PRO A 14 -27.38 -32.05 -4.01
CA PRO A 14 -27.22 -30.79 -3.31
C PRO A 14 -26.32 -31.00 -2.08
N THR A 15 -25.28 -30.17 -1.97
CA THR A 15 -24.40 -30.12 -0.80
C THR A 15 -25.19 -29.64 0.43
N PRO A 16 -25.03 -30.27 1.61
CA PRO A 16 -25.69 -29.78 2.81
C PRO A 16 -25.14 -28.41 3.19
N SER A 17 -26.03 -27.47 3.49
CA SER A 17 -25.70 -26.13 3.97
C SER A 17 -24.84 -26.19 5.25
N PRO A 18 -23.81 -25.35 5.39
CA PRO A 18 -22.99 -25.34 6.60
C PRO A 18 -23.82 -24.88 7.80
N ARG A 19 -23.77 -25.65 8.89
CA ARG A 19 -24.34 -25.26 10.18
C ARG A 19 -23.59 -24.04 10.73
N PRO A 20 -24.29 -23.04 11.29
CA PRO A 20 -23.63 -21.90 11.92
C PRO A 20 -22.82 -22.37 13.13
N LEU A 21 -21.53 -22.02 13.14
CA LEU A 21 -20.66 -22.17 14.30
C LEU A 21 -21.16 -21.25 15.41
N GLN A 22 -21.63 -21.84 16.51
CA GLN A 22 -21.91 -21.11 17.74
C GLN A 22 -20.59 -20.64 18.35
N VAL A 23 -20.37 -19.32 18.34
CA VAL A 23 -19.30 -18.66 19.09
C VAL A 23 -19.73 -18.54 20.56
N PRO A 24 -18.91 -18.95 21.54
CA PRO A 24 -19.20 -18.64 22.93
C PRO A 24 -19.04 -17.14 23.16
N SER A 25 -20.06 -16.52 23.76
CA SER A 25 -20.05 -15.14 24.20
C SER A 25 -19.05 -14.95 25.34
N LEU A 26 -17.90 -14.34 25.06
CA LEU A 26 -17.00 -13.85 26.10
C LEU A 26 -17.19 -12.35 26.30
N SER A 27 -17.60 -12.06 27.52
CA SER A 27 -17.95 -10.78 28.11
C SER A 27 -16.81 -9.77 28.07
N ILE A 28 -17.20 -8.53 27.74
CA ILE A 28 -16.43 -7.30 27.83
C ILE A 28 -15.87 -7.15 29.27
N CYS A 29 -14.55 -7.13 29.42
CA CYS A 29 -13.90 -6.76 30.67
C CYS A 29 -13.71 -5.23 30.71
N PRO A 30 -14.32 -4.50 31.66
CA PRO A 30 -14.16 -3.06 31.77
C PRO A 30 -12.82 -2.72 32.43
N ARG A 31 -12.29 -1.56 32.03
CA ARG A 31 -11.15 -0.86 32.64
C ARG A 31 -11.21 -0.93 34.17
N SER A 32 -10.25 -1.57 34.82
CA SER A 32 -9.98 -1.36 36.23
C SER A 32 -8.70 -0.54 36.40
N ARG A 33 -8.88 0.63 37.01
CA ARG A 33 -7.83 1.43 37.63
C ARG A 33 -7.11 0.54 38.64
N ALA A 34 -5.81 0.30 38.45
CA ALA A 34 -4.97 -0.22 39.52
C ALA A 34 -4.77 0.88 40.56
N GLN A 35 -5.60 0.84 41.61
CA GLN A 35 -5.34 1.53 42.87
C GLN A 35 -4.42 0.66 43.73
N CYS A 36 -3.37 1.30 44.21
CA CYS A 36 -2.84 1.22 45.57
C CYS A 36 -2.51 -0.17 46.14
N ALA A 37 -1.22 -0.50 46.17
CA ALA A 37 -0.63 -1.20 47.29
C ALA A 37 0.48 -0.30 47.86
N GLN A 38 0.15 0.43 48.93
CA GLN A 38 1.13 1.02 49.81
C GLN A 38 1.81 -0.12 50.57
N SER A 39 3.09 -0.35 50.30
CA SER A 39 3.98 -0.95 51.29
C SER A 39 4.95 0.14 51.73
N GLU A 40 4.72 0.68 52.92
CA GLU A 40 5.65 1.57 53.61
C GLU A 40 6.89 0.76 54.03
N GLY A 41 7.89 0.74 53.15
CA GLY A 41 9.25 0.35 53.47
C GLY A 41 10.08 1.60 53.70
N GLN A 42 10.33 1.95 54.95
CA GLN A 42 11.32 2.95 55.33
C GLN A 42 12.69 2.52 54.82
N PHE A 43 13.14 3.07 53.69
CA PHE A 43 14.54 2.95 53.27
C PHE A 43 15.13 4.31 52.93
N LYS A 44 16.35 4.50 53.44
CA LYS A 44 16.99 5.77 53.74
C LYS A 44 17.17 6.67 52.51
N ARG A 45 16.94 7.97 52.73
CA ARG A 45 17.27 9.08 51.83
C ARG A 45 18.73 8.98 51.37
N GLY A 46 18.96 8.89 50.06
CA GLY A 46 20.31 8.93 49.50
C GLY A 46 20.33 8.89 47.98
N LEU A 47 20.28 10.08 47.36
CA LEU A 47 20.88 10.51 46.08
C LEU A 47 20.69 9.69 44.77
N PHE A 48 20.20 8.45 44.78
CA PHE A 48 20.16 7.57 43.60
C PHE A 48 18.86 7.68 42.77
N THR A 49 17.79 8.24 43.31
CA THR A 49 16.48 8.29 42.63
C THR A 49 16.36 9.41 41.60
N ARG A 50 17.32 10.34 41.52
CA ARG A 50 17.34 11.39 40.50
C ARG A 50 17.98 10.96 39.17
N ILE A 51 18.76 9.88 39.18
CA ILE A 51 19.45 9.41 37.96
C ILE A 51 18.53 8.52 37.12
N LEU A 52 17.68 7.69 37.73
CA LEU A 52 16.86 6.73 36.99
C LEU A 52 15.68 7.36 36.22
N LEU A 53 15.15 8.49 36.71
CA LEU A 53 14.09 9.25 36.01
C LEU A 53 14.63 10.06 34.82
N ALA A 54 15.91 10.43 34.84
CA ALA A 54 16.54 11.12 33.72
C ALA A 54 16.78 10.17 32.52
N THR A 55 17.06 8.89 32.77
CA THR A 55 17.38 7.93 31.69
C THR A 55 16.13 7.44 30.94
N ILE A 56 14.98 7.35 31.59
CA ILE A 56 13.71 6.95 30.92
C ILE A 56 13.14 8.11 30.08
N PHE A 57 13.40 9.36 30.46
CA PHE A 57 12.98 10.53 29.69
C PHE A 57 13.91 10.85 28.51
N LEU A 58 15.18 10.42 28.57
CA LEU A 58 16.15 10.65 27.49
C LEU A 58 16.00 9.71 26.28
N CYS A 59 15.26 8.60 26.41
CA CYS A 59 15.03 7.65 25.32
C CYS A 59 13.70 7.88 24.57
N ARG A 60 13.21 9.13 24.57
CA ARG A 60 12.02 9.54 23.80
C ARG A 60 12.22 10.72 22.88
N THR A 61 13.44 11.25 22.79
CA THR A 61 13.84 12.11 21.68
C THR A 61 14.62 11.25 20.69
N PHE A 62 13.95 10.32 20.03
CA PHE A 62 14.28 10.13 18.62
C PHE A 62 14.05 11.50 18.02
N ALA A 63 15.14 12.23 17.77
CA ALA A 63 15.11 13.39 16.91
C ALA A 63 14.27 12.96 15.69
N SER A 64 13.22 13.72 15.39
CA SER A 64 12.50 13.55 14.13
C SER A 64 13.56 13.33 13.04
N PRO A 65 13.50 12.23 12.26
CA PRO A 65 14.51 11.97 11.25
C PRO A 65 14.69 13.26 10.48
N ASP A 66 15.94 13.77 10.45
CA ASP A 66 16.27 15.06 9.86
C ASP A 66 15.61 15.10 8.49
N GLN A 67 14.51 15.86 8.40
CA GLN A 67 13.52 15.65 7.35
C GLN A 67 14.23 15.88 6.02
N MET A 68 14.11 14.91 5.10
CA MET A 68 14.75 15.02 3.80
C MET A 68 14.38 16.37 3.17
N LYS A 69 15.40 17.19 2.85
CA LYS A 69 15.18 18.52 2.28
C LYS A 69 14.44 18.38 0.95
N PRO A 70 13.20 18.89 0.82
CA PRO A 70 12.43 18.72 -0.40
C PRO A 70 13.09 19.44 -1.57
N ILE A 71 13.13 18.78 -2.72
CA ILE A 71 13.58 19.35 -3.98
C ILE A 71 12.38 19.63 -4.88
N ARG A 72 12.52 20.61 -5.78
CA ARG A 72 11.51 20.91 -6.79
C ARG A 72 11.63 19.90 -7.94
N ILE A 73 10.49 19.42 -8.44
CA ILE A 73 10.45 18.50 -9.58
C ILE A 73 10.45 19.32 -10.88
N GLY A 74 11.55 19.25 -11.64
CA GLY A 74 11.71 19.96 -12.91
C GLY A 74 11.46 21.47 -12.77
N LYS A 75 10.68 22.03 -13.70
CA LYS A 75 10.29 23.46 -13.71
C LYS A 75 8.94 23.73 -13.01
N THR A 76 8.39 22.75 -12.30
CA THR A 76 7.04 22.84 -11.71
C THR A 76 7.06 23.52 -10.33
N SER A 77 5.89 23.64 -9.69
CA SER A 77 5.77 24.02 -8.27
C SER A 77 5.82 22.81 -7.32
N LEU A 78 5.75 21.58 -7.85
CA LEU A 78 5.77 20.34 -7.06
C LEU A 78 7.11 20.19 -6.34
N LYS A 79 7.03 19.82 -5.06
CA LYS A 79 8.18 19.55 -4.21
C LYS A 79 8.06 18.16 -3.62
N ALA A 80 9.12 17.38 -3.67
CA ALA A 80 9.15 16.05 -3.08
C ALA A 80 10.54 15.72 -2.50
N SER A 81 10.66 14.57 -1.86
CA SER A 81 11.92 14.05 -1.36
C SER A 81 12.93 13.86 -2.51
N PRO A 82 14.24 14.05 -2.25
CA PRO A 82 15.28 13.85 -3.28
C PRO A 82 15.39 12.40 -3.74
N LEU A 83 14.85 11.46 -2.96
CA LEU A 83 14.70 10.05 -3.32
C LEU A 83 13.23 9.69 -3.49
N ALA A 84 12.92 8.93 -4.54
CA ALA A 84 11.60 8.34 -4.75
C ALA A 84 11.53 6.94 -4.15
N TYR A 85 10.40 6.59 -3.57
CA TYR A 85 10.11 5.22 -3.15
C TYR A 85 9.45 4.46 -4.30
N GLY A 86 10.18 3.52 -4.90
CA GLY A 86 9.69 2.69 -6.00
C GLY A 86 8.76 1.58 -5.53
N CYS A 87 7.51 1.58 -6.01
CA CYS A 87 6.45 0.69 -5.54
C CYS A 87 6.25 -0.55 -6.42
N TRP A 88 7.20 -0.91 -7.30
CA TRP A 88 7.01 -2.05 -8.20
C TRP A 88 6.87 -3.38 -7.43
N ARG A 89 7.72 -3.63 -6.43
CA ARG A 89 7.76 -4.92 -5.71
C ARG A 89 7.08 -4.90 -4.34
N ILE A 90 6.29 -3.88 -4.02
CA ILE A 90 5.69 -3.76 -2.66
C ILE A 90 4.68 -4.88 -2.36
N ALA A 91 4.10 -5.49 -3.38
CA ALA A 91 3.24 -6.66 -3.28
C ALA A 91 4.01 -8.01 -3.36
N GLY A 92 5.34 -7.97 -3.50
CA GLY A 92 6.24 -9.13 -3.54
C GLY A 92 6.51 -9.71 -4.93
N GLY A 93 5.52 -9.77 -5.82
CA GLY A 93 5.66 -10.39 -7.15
C GLY A 93 4.85 -9.70 -8.24
N TRP A 94 4.87 -10.28 -9.45
CA TRP A 94 4.15 -9.74 -10.61
C TRP A 94 2.67 -10.15 -10.66
N GLU A 95 2.35 -11.35 -10.16
CA GLU A 95 1.01 -11.93 -10.31
C GLU A 95 0.13 -11.61 -9.09
N ALA A 96 -0.98 -10.90 -9.31
CA ALA A 96 -1.92 -10.52 -8.25
C ALA A 96 -2.46 -11.75 -7.49
N ARG A 97 -2.75 -12.83 -8.22
CA ARG A 97 -3.24 -14.10 -7.64
C ARG A 97 -2.27 -14.77 -6.65
N LYS A 98 -0.97 -14.44 -6.74
CA LYS A 98 0.07 -15.00 -5.84
C LYS A 98 0.31 -14.12 -4.61
N VAL A 99 -0.32 -12.95 -4.53
CA VAL A 99 -0.13 -12.02 -3.41
C VAL A 99 -0.87 -12.54 -2.19
N THR A 100 -0.10 -12.92 -1.16
CA THR A 100 -0.67 -13.38 0.11
C THR A 100 -1.15 -12.21 0.96
N ALA A 101 -2.04 -12.47 1.92
CA ALA A 101 -2.45 -11.48 2.92
C ALA A 101 -1.25 -10.88 3.67
N LYS A 102 -0.24 -11.72 3.95
CA LYS A 102 1.00 -11.27 4.60
C LYS A 102 1.82 -10.33 3.73
N ALA A 103 1.89 -10.59 2.43
CA ALA A 103 2.56 -9.71 1.48
C ALA A 103 1.84 -8.35 1.40
N ARG A 104 0.50 -8.34 1.33
CA ARG A 104 -0.29 -7.09 1.35
C ARG A 104 -0.03 -6.28 2.63
N GLU A 105 -0.08 -6.92 3.79
CA GLU A 105 0.20 -6.27 5.07
C GLU A 105 1.62 -5.67 5.10
N THR A 106 2.60 -6.43 4.59
CA THR A 106 4.00 -6.00 4.55
C THR A 106 4.20 -4.82 3.60
N GLY A 107 3.55 -4.82 2.44
CA GLY A 107 3.60 -3.72 1.48
C GLY A 107 3.04 -2.41 2.03
N VAL A 108 1.89 -2.47 2.72
CA VAL A 108 1.33 -1.29 3.41
C VAL A 108 2.28 -0.78 4.49
N LYS A 109 2.83 -1.68 5.32
CA LYS A 109 3.83 -1.29 6.34
C LYS A 109 5.07 -0.64 5.72
N ALA A 110 5.52 -1.13 4.56
CA ALA A 110 6.66 -0.56 3.87
C ALA A 110 6.41 0.87 3.38
N LEU A 111 5.21 1.16 2.87
CA LEU A 111 4.79 2.50 2.47
C LEU A 111 4.73 3.47 3.66
N LEU A 112 4.15 3.02 4.78
CA LEU A 112 4.10 3.82 6.01
C LEU A 112 5.51 4.08 6.56
N ALA A 113 6.37 3.07 6.59
CA ALA A 113 7.76 3.21 7.02
C ALA A 113 8.56 4.15 6.10
N ALA A 114 8.33 4.10 4.79
CA ALA A 114 8.95 5.03 3.84
C ALA A 114 8.54 6.48 4.15
N GLN A 115 7.27 6.73 4.43
CA GLN A 115 6.81 8.06 4.85
C GLN A 115 7.45 8.51 6.15
N GLU A 116 7.53 7.63 7.16
CA GLU A 116 8.19 7.91 8.44
C GLU A 116 9.68 8.24 8.25
N ALA A 117 10.34 7.58 7.29
CA ALA A 117 11.71 7.87 6.87
C ALA A 117 11.86 9.17 6.04
N GLY A 118 10.76 9.88 5.77
CA GLY A 118 10.74 11.18 5.09
C GLY A 118 10.51 11.12 3.58
N TYR A 119 10.23 9.94 3.01
CA TYR A 119 9.89 9.84 1.59
C TYR A 119 8.53 10.49 1.33
N THR A 120 8.48 11.34 0.31
CA THR A 120 7.24 11.96 -0.15
C THR A 120 6.92 11.61 -1.60
N LEU A 121 7.90 11.27 -2.45
CA LEU A 121 7.62 10.81 -3.81
C LEU A 121 7.45 9.29 -3.85
N PHE A 122 6.28 8.82 -4.30
CA PHE A 122 5.96 7.40 -4.47
C PHE A 122 5.71 7.08 -5.94
N ASP A 123 6.46 6.12 -6.49
CA ASP A 123 6.43 5.75 -7.90
C ASP A 123 5.68 4.43 -8.13
N LEU A 124 4.54 4.50 -8.79
CA LEU A 124 3.63 3.40 -9.11
C LEU A 124 3.47 3.22 -10.64
N ALA A 125 2.72 2.20 -11.05
CA ALA A 125 2.20 2.05 -12.40
C ALA A 125 0.93 1.19 -12.34
N ASP A 126 0.02 1.36 -13.31
CA ASP A 126 -1.20 0.56 -13.44
C ASP A 126 -0.92 -0.95 -13.54
N ILE A 127 0.17 -1.33 -14.20
CA ILE A 127 0.58 -2.74 -14.36
C ILE A 127 1.33 -3.34 -13.15
N TYR A 128 1.72 -2.54 -12.15
CA TYR A 128 2.52 -3.07 -11.03
C TYR A 128 1.71 -4.06 -10.20
N CYS A 129 2.12 -5.32 -10.29
CA CYS A 129 1.42 -6.46 -9.70
C CYS A 129 -0.06 -6.51 -10.11
N GLU A 130 -0.34 -6.30 -11.40
CA GLU A 130 -1.71 -6.22 -11.96
C GLU A 130 -2.60 -5.19 -11.21
N GLY A 131 -2.01 -4.06 -10.79
CA GLY A 131 -2.70 -2.98 -10.08
C GLY A 131 -2.71 -3.13 -8.55
N VAL A 132 -2.25 -4.26 -8.00
CA VAL A 132 -2.23 -4.46 -6.54
C VAL A 132 -1.34 -3.43 -5.84
N SER A 133 -0.24 -2.98 -6.46
CA SER A 133 0.59 -1.92 -5.84
C SER A 133 -0.19 -0.62 -5.62
N GLU A 134 -1.08 -0.23 -6.54
CA GLU A 134 -1.94 0.94 -6.39
C GLU A 134 -3.01 0.72 -5.31
N GLU A 135 -3.58 -0.48 -5.21
CA GLU A 135 -4.49 -0.82 -4.10
C GLU A 135 -3.80 -0.68 -2.74
N LEU A 136 -2.55 -1.16 -2.61
CA LEU A 136 -1.78 -1.05 -1.37
C LEU A 136 -1.47 0.40 -1.01
N MET A 137 -1.17 1.25 -2.00
CA MET A 137 -1.03 2.70 -1.77
C MET A 137 -2.33 3.32 -1.26
N GLY A 138 -3.46 2.98 -1.88
CA GLY A 138 -4.77 3.43 -1.41
C GLY A 138 -5.08 3.01 0.02
N LEU A 139 -4.72 1.77 0.40
CA LEU A 139 -4.84 1.30 1.79
C LEU A 139 -3.93 2.09 2.74
N ALA A 140 -2.68 2.37 2.36
CA ALA A 140 -1.75 3.14 3.19
C ALA A 140 -2.23 4.59 3.39
N LEU A 141 -2.75 5.24 2.34
CA LEU A 141 -3.31 6.59 2.39
C LEU A 141 -4.52 6.68 3.33
N LYS A 142 -5.37 5.65 3.36
CA LYS A 142 -6.50 5.57 4.30
C LYS A 142 -6.04 5.39 5.75
N GLN A 143 -4.90 4.72 5.98
CA GLN A 143 -4.36 4.47 7.31
C GLN A 143 -3.57 5.65 7.89
N SER A 144 -2.89 6.45 7.05
CA SER A 144 -2.05 7.56 7.51
C SER A 144 -2.45 8.91 6.91
N LYS A 145 -2.98 9.79 7.77
CA LYS A 145 -3.23 11.20 7.41
C LYS A 145 -1.95 11.96 7.07
N ALA A 146 -0.82 11.59 7.68
CA ALA A 146 0.47 12.19 7.40
C ALA A 146 0.91 11.86 5.97
N LEU A 147 0.86 10.57 5.60
CA LEU A 147 1.13 10.12 4.23
C LEU A 147 0.18 10.79 3.24
N LYS A 148 -1.12 10.83 3.51
CA LYS A 148 -2.09 11.50 2.62
C LYS A 148 -1.76 12.99 2.38
N LYS A 149 -1.21 13.68 3.38
CA LYS A 149 -0.87 15.10 3.27
C LYS A 149 0.47 15.34 2.57
N SER A 150 1.42 14.42 2.70
CA SER A 150 2.79 14.61 2.21
C SER A 150 3.11 13.88 0.91
N ALA A 151 2.32 12.86 0.54
CA ALA A 151 2.59 12.06 -0.64
C ALA A 151 2.44 12.88 -1.92
N VAL A 152 3.44 12.77 -2.78
CA VAL A 152 3.43 13.09 -4.19
C VAL A 152 3.38 11.76 -4.92
N ILE A 153 2.27 11.51 -5.61
CA ILE A 153 1.98 10.23 -6.25
C ILE A 153 2.29 10.33 -7.73
N ALA A 154 3.27 9.53 -8.16
CA ALA A 154 3.55 9.28 -9.56
C ALA A 154 2.98 7.92 -9.96
N THR A 155 2.16 7.86 -11.01
CA THR A 155 1.78 6.59 -11.63
C THR A 155 1.90 6.66 -13.15
N LYS A 156 1.82 5.50 -13.80
CA LYS A 156 2.11 5.34 -15.22
C LYS A 156 1.02 4.52 -15.89
N CYS A 157 0.83 4.75 -17.19
CA CYS A 157 -0.03 3.94 -18.05
C CYS A 157 0.63 3.65 -19.39
N GLY A 158 -0.06 2.88 -20.24
CA GLY A 158 0.31 2.68 -21.64
C GLY A 158 0.90 1.32 -21.96
N VAL A 159 1.05 0.42 -20.98
CA VAL A 159 1.47 -0.96 -21.22
C VAL A 159 0.27 -1.89 -21.11
N ARG A 160 0.02 -2.65 -22.16
CA ARG A 160 -0.96 -3.74 -22.15
C ARG A 160 -0.24 -5.05 -21.85
N VAL A 161 -0.51 -5.60 -20.67
CA VAL A 161 0.03 -6.91 -20.26
C VAL A 161 -0.83 -8.00 -20.92
N PRO A 162 -0.23 -8.88 -21.73
CA PRO A 162 -0.96 -9.95 -22.39
C PRO A 162 -1.45 -11.00 -21.38
N GLU A 163 -2.64 -11.57 -21.62
CA GLU A 163 -3.19 -12.66 -20.79
C GLU A 163 -2.57 -14.02 -21.11
N SER A 164 -1.93 -14.16 -22.27
CA SER A 164 -1.37 -15.41 -22.78
C SER A 164 0.05 -15.21 -23.34
N ASN A 165 0.53 -16.13 -24.19
CA ASN A 165 1.86 -16.13 -24.80
C ASN A 165 2.05 -15.05 -25.89
N GLU A 166 1.28 -13.97 -25.81
CA GLU A 166 1.36 -12.82 -26.72
C GLU A 166 2.47 -11.85 -26.28
N PRO A 167 3.01 -11.05 -27.20
CA PRO A 167 3.97 -10.01 -26.84
C PRO A 167 3.29 -8.89 -26.03
N PHE A 168 4.09 -8.19 -25.21
CA PHE A 168 3.66 -6.93 -24.63
C PHE A 168 3.31 -5.94 -25.74
N GLN A 169 2.23 -5.20 -25.52
CA GLN A 169 1.80 -4.14 -26.41
C GLN A 169 1.83 -2.80 -25.67
N TYR A 170 1.96 -1.73 -26.44
CA TYR A 170 1.78 -0.38 -25.96
C TYR A 170 0.53 0.20 -26.59
N ASP A 171 -0.20 0.98 -25.80
CA ASP A 171 -1.38 1.68 -26.26
C ASP A 171 -1.41 3.04 -25.58
N LEU A 172 -1.15 4.07 -26.36
CA LEU A 172 -1.24 5.47 -25.93
C LEU A 172 -2.39 6.20 -26.62
N SER A 173 -3.45 5.49 -27.04
CA SER A 173 -4.68 6.14 -27.49
C SER A 173 -5.33 6.95 -26.35
N ALA A 174 -5.99 8.05 -26.70
CA ALA A 174 -6.63 8.92 -25.70
C ALA A 174 -7.59 8.15 -24.77
N ASP A 175 -8.42 7.27 -25.35
CA ASP A 175 -9.38 6.45 -24.61
C ASP A 175 -8.68 5.51 -23.61
N TYR A 176 -7.56 4.89 -24.00
CA TYR A 176 -6.84 3.99 -23.10
C TYR A 176 -6.20 4.76 -21.95
N ILE A 177 -5.58 5.91 -22.23
CA ILE A 177 -4.97 6.77 -21.21
C ILE A 177 -6.01 7.20 -20.18
N VAL A 178 -7.17 7.67 -20.63
CA VAL A 178 -8.26 8.10 -19.74
C VAL A 178 -8.77 6.93 -18.89
N GLN A 179 -9.05 5.77 -19.51
CA GLN A 179 -9.52 4.59 -18.79
C GLN A 179 -8.48 4.06 -17.78
N SER A 180 -7.20 4.06 -18.13
CA SER A 180 -6.13 3.68 -17.20
C SER A 180 -6.04 4.65 -16.03
N CYS A 181 -6.19 5.95 -16.28
CA CYS A 181 -6.17 6.99 -15.24
C CYS A 181 -7.32 6.79 -14.25
N GLU A 182 -8.55 6.62 -14.75
CA GLU A 182 -9.73 6.38 -13.92
C GLU A 182 -9.58 5.12 -13.05
N LYS A 183 -9.06 4.02 -13.63
CA LYS A 183 -8.80 2.79 -12.88
C LYS A 183 -7.73 2.99 -11.80
N SER A 184 -6.67 3.73 -12.08
CA SER A 184 -5.63 4.06 -11.10
C SER A 184 -6.18 4.91 -9.94
N LEU A 185 -6.98 5.95 -10.26
CA LEU A 185 -7.68 6.76 -9.26
C LEU A 185 -8.61 5.90 -8.39
N GLN A 186 -9.38 4.99 -9.02
CA GLN A 186 -10.28 4.07 -8.32
C GLN A 186 -9.53 3.11 -7.39
N ARG A 187 -8.45 2.46 -7.85
CA ARG A 187 -7.64 1.54 -7.05
C ARG A 187 -7.03 2.22 -5.83
N MET A 188 -6.48 3.43 -6.02
CA MET A 188 -5.91 4.21 -4.92
C MET A 188 -6.97 4.88 -4.05
N GLY A 189 -8.19 5.09 -4.56
CA GLY A 189 -9.24 5.83 -3.88
C GLY A 189 -8.88 7.30 -3.64
N ILE A 190 -8.29 7.93 -4.66
CA ILE A 190 -7.89 9.34 -4.68
C ILE A 190 -8.59 10.05 -5.85
N ASP A 191 -8.62 11.37 -5.81
CA ASP A 191 -9.25 12.25 -6.79
C ASP A 191 -8.25 12.88 -7.78
N CYS A 192 -6.96 12.87 -7.44
CA CYS A 192 -5.91 13.47 -8.26
C CYS A 192 -4.62 12.65 -8.20
N ILE A 193 -3.90 12.60 -9.32
CA ILE A 193 -2.53 12.06 -9.44
C ILE A 193 -1.59 13.25 -9.68
N ASP A 194 -0.53 13.39 -8.89
CA ASP A 194 0.40 14.52 -9.01
C ASP A 194 1.24 14.45 -10.29
N ILE A 195 1.69 13.26 -10.65
CA ILE A 195 2.52 13.01 -11.83
C ILE A 195 1.97 11.79 -12.58
N TYR A 196 1.38 12.01 -13.75
CA TYR A 196 0.92 10.94 -14.61
C TYR A 196 1.84 10.80 -15.83
N GLN A 197 2.33 9.59 -16.08
CA GLN A 197 3.41 9.35 -17.04
C GLN A 197 3.01 8.30 -18.08
N LEU A 198 3.50 8.49 -19.30
CA LEU A 198 3.50 7.46 -20.32
C LEU A 198 4.64 6.49 -20.01
N HIS A 199 4.32 5.24 -19.73
CA HIS A 199 5.26 4.28 -19.15
C HIS A 199 6.37 3.88 -20.14
N ARG A 200 6.04 3.84 -21.43
CA ARG A 200 6.94 3.47 -22.52
C ARG A 200 6.57 4.27 -23.78
N PRO A 201 7.53 4.51 -24.69
CA PRO A 201 7.21 5.03 -26.00
C PRO A 201 6.37 3.99 -26.77
N ASP A 202 5.28 4.45 -27.38
CA ASP A 202 4.49 3.69 -28.33
C ASP A 202 4.74 4.25 -29.73
N TRP A 203 5.25 3.40 -30.63
CA TRP A 203 5.55 3.79 -32.01
C TRP A 203 4.30 4.04 -32.85
N LEU A 204 3.14 3.58 -32.37
CA LEU A 204 1.85 3.76 -33.04
C LEU A 204 1.04 4.93 -32.46
N MET A 205 1.56 5.63 -31.44
CA MET A 205 0.84 6.76 -30.85
C MET A 205 0.71 7.92 -31.84
N ASP A 206 -0.44 8.59 -31.81
CA ASP A 206 -0.57 9.93 -32.37
C ASP A 206 -0.22 10.96 -31.29
N PRO A 207 0.89 11.73 -31.43
CA PRO A 207 1.23 12.76 -30.46
C PRO A 207 0.13 13.80 -30.26
N ALA A 208 -0.69 14.07 -31.26
CA ALA A 208 -1.78 15.05 -31.17
C ALA A 208 -2.93 14.57 -30.27
N GLU A 209 -3.10 13.26 -30.09
CA GLU A 209 -4.11 12.70 -29.16
C GLU A 209 -3.63 12.72 -27.70
N VAL A 210 -2.32 12.79 -27.47
CA VAL A 210 -1.70 12.65 -26.15
C VAL A 210 -1.26 13.99 -25.56
N ALA A 211 -0.92 14.98 -26.40
CA ALA A 211 -0.31 16.26 -26.03
C ALA A 211 -1.27 17.33 -25.50
#